data_AF-H0URJ4-F1
#
_entry.id   AF-H0URJ4-F1
#
_cell.length_a   1.000
_cell.length_b   1.000
_cell.length_c   1.000
_cell.angle_alpha   90.00
_cell.angle_beta   90.00
_cell.angle_gamma   90.00
#
_symmetry.space_group_name_H-M   'P 1'
#
loop_
_entity.id
_entity.type
_entity.pdbx_description
1 polymer ?
#
loop_
_entity_poly.entity_id
_entity_poly.type
_entity_poly.pdbx_seq_one_letter_code
_entity_poly.pdbx_strand_id
1 'polypeptide(L)'
;MTLREVLREIFRSGADYLGHRGPGGVVLVHKDELIPFIETNDSAEIEEVIARFESRRALSFDQSLEGKIFFVAEEDPANAAADKKGLPQWWDVPIPLFSTRLGGFNPAGVREYGSLEGLVKALEVAVSAGDDVVSVWHEGCERVFMIHPLGDGIYRLEDISLESASAREICKWAAVGRSMVDRFRDNGLDVRVFDPQEVVPPGGEVVPCMWEKELVGYLFIPLPQEDGMERSRPSRGSRAKRSKGTGET
;
A
#
# COMPACT_ATOMS: atom_id res chain seq x y z
N MET A 1 -29.32 2.75 -10.16
CA MET A 1 -28.05 3.20 -10.81
C MET A 1 -27.45 4.24 -9.90
N THR A 2 -26.21 4.07 -9.48
CA THR A 2 -25.58 4.94 -8.47
C THR A 2 -25.07 6.25 -9.07
N LEU A 3 -24.91 7.28 -8.25
CA LEU A 3 -24.33 8.56 -8.66
C LEU A 3 -22.94 8.39 -9.31
N ARG A 4 -22.10 7.51 -8.75
CA ARG A 4 -20.78 7.19 -9.30
C ARG A 4 -20.85 6.59 -10.72
N GLU A 5 -21.81 5.70 -10.98
CA GLU A 5 -22.03 5.13 -12.31
C GLU A 5 -22.46 6.20 -13.33
N VAL A 6 -23.36 7.09 -12.90
CA VAL A 6 -23.90 8.16 -13.76
C VAL A 6 -22.82 9.15 -14.15
N LEU A 7 -21.99 9.55 -13.18
CA LEU A 7 -20.86 10.45 -13.45
C LEU A 7 -19.88 9.83 -14.43
N ARG A 8 -19.55 8.54 -14.29
CA ARG A 8 -18.68 7.84 -15.25
C ARG A 8 -19.24 7.95 -16.67
N GLU A 9 -20.55 7.76 -16.85
CA GLU A 9 -21.18 7.86 -18.17
C GLU A 9 -21.27 9.30 -18.70
N ILE A 10 -21.53 10.30 -17.85
CA ILE A 10 -21.48 11.72 -18.23
C ILE A 10 -20.08 12.08 -18.74
N PHE A 11 -19.03 11.73 -17.99
CA PHE A 11 -17.66 12.00 -18.39
C PHE A 11 -17.26 11.25 -19.66
N ARG A 12 -17.71 9.99 -19.81
CA ARG A 12 -17.43 9.17 -20.99
C ARG A 12 -18.08 9.72 -22.26
N SER A 13 -19.32 10.18 -22.15
CA SER A 13 -20.08 10.74 -23.28
C SER A 13 -19.66 12.17 -23.64
N GLY A 14 -18.86 12.83 -22.79
CA GLY A 14 -18.53 14.24 -22.94
C GLY A 14 -19.73 15.16 -22.68
N ALA A 15 -20.77 14.65 -22.02
CA ALA A 15 -21.94 15.43 -21.65
C ALA A 15 -21.61 16.42 -20.53
N ASP A 16 -22.32 17.55 -20.53
CA ASP A 16 -22.25 18.57 -19.49
C ASP A 16 -23.42 18.47 -18.51
N TYR A 17 -24.52 17.85 -18.95
CA TYR A 17 -25.77 17.75 -18.21
C TYR A 17 -26.22 16.30 -18.04
N LEU A 18 -26.76 16.01 -16.87
CA LEU A 18 -27.59 14.86 -16.59
C LEU A 18 -29.06 15.21 -16.86
N GLY A 19 -29.74 14.42 -17.69
CA GLY A 19 -31.16 14.56 -17.97
C GLY A 19 -31.98 13.43 -17.39
N HIS A 20 -33.11 13.74 -16.76
CA HIS A 20 -34.09 12.74 -16.30
C HIS A 20 -35.46 13.04 -16.90
N ARG A 21 -36.04 12.08 -17.62
CA ARG A 21 -37.40 12.18 -18.16
C ARG A 21 -38.38 11.57 -17.17
N GLY A 22 -39.49 12.25 -16.93
CA GLY A 22 -40.52 11.75 -16.02
C GLY A 22 -41.89 12.31 -16.36
N PRO A 23 -42.94 11.92 -15.61
CA PRO A 23 -44.29 12.40 -15.83
C PRO A 23 -44.34 13.91 -15.62
N GLY A 24 -44.51 14.68 -16.69
CA GLY A 24 -44.56 16.15 -16.64
C GLY A 24 -43.32 16.88 -17.15
N GLY A 25 -42.32 16.18 -17.71
CA GLY A 25 -41.24 16.83 -18.46
C GLY A 25 -39.85 16.27 -18.16
N VAL A 26 -38.85 17.13 -18.26
CA VAL A 26 -37.42 16.81 -18.11
C VAL A 26 -36.81 17.63 -16.98
N VAL A 27 -36.00 16.98 -16.16
CA VAL A 27 -35.09 17.64 -15.21
C VAL A 27 -33.69 17.60 -15.82
N LEU A 28 -33.00 18.74 -15.85
CA LEU A 28 -31.60 18.84 -16.23
C LEU A 28 -30.77 19.29 -15.03
N VAL A 29 -29.66 18.59 -14.79
CA VAL A 29 -28.71 18.89 -13.72
C VAL A 29 -27.32 19.02 -14.34
N HIS A 30 -26.64 20.14 -14.14
CA HIS A 30 -25.27 20.28 -14.63
C HIS A 30 -24.33 19.39 -13.82
N LYS A 31 -23.31 18.79 -14.44
CA LYS A 31 -22.38 17.86 -13.76
C LYS A 31 -21.70 18.49 -12.54
N ASP A 32 -21.43 19.79 -12.56
CA ASP A 32 -20.82 20.50 -11.42
C ASP A 32 -21.76 20.58 -10.20
N GLU A 33 -23.07 20.54 -10.42
CA GLU A 33 -24.07 20.52 -9.33
C GLU A 33 -24.13 19.15 -8.63
N LEU A 34 -23.52 18.12 -9.21
CA LEU A 34 -23.42 16.78 -8.61
C LEU A 34 -22.22 16.65 -7.68
N ILE A 35 -21.24 17.56 -7.75
CA ILE A 35 -20.00 17.50 -6.95
C ILE A 35 -20.27 17.41 -5.44
N PRO A 36 -21.18 18.22 -4.83
CA PRO A 36 -21.43 18.14 -3.39
C PRO A 36 -21.98 16.78 -2.92
N PHE A 37 -22.63 16.05 -3.83
CA PHE A 37 -23.16 14.72 -3.52
C PHE A 37 -22.07 13.66 -3.54
N ILE A 38 -21.05 13.81 -4.39
CA ILE A 38 -19.86 12.94 -4.40
C ILE A 38 -19.12 13.06 -3.07
N GLU A 39 -18.94 14.29 -2.57
CA GLU A 39 -18.24 14.55 -1.31
C GLU A 39 -18.94 13.95 -0.09
N THR A 40 -20.26 13.76 -0.17
CA THR A 40 -21.08 13.28 0.95
C THR A 40 -21.38 11.78 0.87
N ASN A 41 -21.81 11.29 -0.29
CA ASN A 41 -22.16 9.89 -0.53
C ASN A 41 -22.22 9.63 -2.04
N ASP A 42 -21.10 9.24 -2.63
CA ASP A 42 -21.00 8.94 -4.06
C ASP A 42 -21.70 7.61 -4.47
N SER A 43 -22.14 6.83 -3.47
CA SER A 43 -22.88 5.59 -3.65
C SER A 43 -24.41 5.79 -3.58
N ALA A 44 -24.88 7.03 -3.46
CA ALA A 44 -26.31 7.35 -3.46
C ALA A 44 -26.99 6.91 -4.77
N GLU A 45 -28.24 6.44 -4.67
CA GLU A 45 -29.07 6.13 -5.84
C GLU A 45 -29.40 7.42 -6.60
N ILE A 46 -29.31 7.37 -7.93
CA ILE A 46 -29.49 8.57 -8.75
C ILE A 46 -30.89 9.16 -8.62
N GLU A 47 -31.89 8.34 -8.35
CA GLU A 47 -33.28 8.76 -8.12
C GLU A 47 -33.40 9.69 -6.90
N GLU A 48 -32.65 9.41 -5.82
CA GLU A 48 -32.62 10.26 -4.64
C GLU A 48 -31.96 11.61 -4.95
N VAL A 49 -30.90 11.59 -5.76
CA VAL A 49 -30.20 12.81 -6.19
C VAL A 49 -31.11 13.65 -7.08
N ILE A 50 -31.74 13.04 -8.08
CA ILE A 50 -32.69 13.69 -9.01
C ILE A 50 -33.89 14.27 -8.26
N ALA A 51 -34.41 13.58 -7.23
CA ALA A 51 -35.52 14.04 -6.41
C ALA A 51 -35.27 15.45 -5.82
N ARG A 52 -34.01 15.80 -5.53
CA ARG A 52 -33.65 17.15 -5.02
C ARG A 52 -33.77 18.25 -6.07
N PHE A 53 -33.76 17.90 -7.36
CA PHE A 53 -33.86 18.81 -8.49
C PHE A 53 -35.25 18.81 -9.15
N GLU A 54 -36.20 18.03 -8.65
CA GLU A 54 -37.56 17.91 -9.22
C GLU A 54 -38.30 19.23 -9.36
N SER A 55 -38.05 20.19 -8.46
CA SER A 55 -38.62 21.55 -8.55
C SER A 55 -38.29 22.30 -9.85
N ARG A 56 -37.27 21.85 -10.58
CA ARG A 56 -36.80 22.43 -11.85
C ARG A 56 -37.35 21.72 -13.09
N ARG A 57 -38.24 20.73 -12.92
CA ARG A 57 -38.81 19.96 -14.03
C ARG A 57 -39.53 20.90 -15.00
N ALA A 58 -39.11 20.85 -16.26
CA ALA A 58 -39.65 21.66 -17.34
C ALA A 58 -40.24 20.78 -18.44
N LEU A 59 -41.31 21.25 -19.09
CA LEU A 59 -41.98 20.49 -20.17
C LEU A 59 -41.05 20.22 -21.38
N SER A 60 -40.04 21.07 -21.57
CA SER A 60 -39.03 20.95 -22.61
C SER A 60 -37.72 21.57 -22.14
N PHE A 61 -36.62 21.21 -22.79
CA PHE A 61 -35.31 21.83 -22.62
C PHE A 61 -34.87 22.52 -23.92
N ASP A 62 -33.85 23.37 -23.81
CA ASP A 62 -33.26 24.04 -24.96
C ASP A 62 -32.61 23.02 -25.91
N GLN A 63 -33.06 22.99 -27.16
CA GLN A 63 -32.52 22.11 -28.20
C GLN A 63 -31.04 22.38 -28.50
N SER A 64 -30.51 23.56 -28.14
CA SER A 64 -29.07 23.84 -28.24
C SER A 64 -28.19 22.95 -27.32
N LEU A 65 -28.80 22.31 -26.32
CA LEU A 65 -28.16 21.36 -25.41
C LEU A 65 -28.21 19.91 -25.92
N GLU A 66 -28.86 19.67 -27.06
CA GLU A 66 -28.91 18.36 -27.69
C GLU A 66 -27.49 17.89 -28.06
N GLY A 67 -27.11 16.70 -27.59
CA GLY A 67 -25.74 16.18 -27.68
C GLY A 67 -24.82 16.55 -26.50
N LYS A 68 -25.25 17.43 -25.58
CA LYS A 68 -24.56 17.71 -24.31
C LYS A 68 -25.27 17.15 -23.07
N ILE A 69 -26.37 16.44 -23.28
CA ILE A 69 -27.19 15.85 -22.22
C ILE A 69 -27.06 14.34 -22.27
N PHE A 70 -26.62 13.76 -21.16
CA PHE A 70 -26.73 12.33 -20.89
C PHE A 70 -28.07 12.06 -20.20
N PHE A 71 -28.98 11.34 -20.86
CA PHE A 71 -30.26 10.98 -20.25
C PHE A 71 -30.12 9.70 -19.44
N VAL A 72 -30.50 9.74 -18.15
CA VAL A 72 -30.77 8.53 -17.38
C VAL A 72 -32.00 7.88 -18.02
N ALA A 73 -31.77 6.79 -18.75
CA ALA A 73 -32.88 5.96 -19.20
C ALA A 73 -33.53 5.36 -17.95
N GLU A 74 -34.85 5.52 -17.78
CA GLU A 74 -35.62 4.44 -17.14
C GLU A 74 -35.27 3.20 -17.95
N GLU A 75 -34.63 2.22 -17.30
CA GLU A 75 -33.94 1.09 -17.89
C GLU A 75 -34.46 0.73 -19.28
N ASP A 76 -33.68 1.04 -20.33
CA ASP A 76 -33.86 0.36 -21.59
C ASP A 76 -33.11 -0.97 -21.48
N PRO A 77 -33.79 -2.12 -21.27
CA PRO A 77 -33.13 -3.42 -21.20
C PRO A 77 -32.37 -3.75 -22.50
N ALA A 78 -32.55 -2.99 -23.58
CA ALA A 78 -31.78 -3.11 -24.81
C ALA A 78 -30.36 -2.50 -24.72
N ASN A 79 -30.11 -1.52 -23.84
CA ASN A 79 -28.76 -1.00 -23.58
C ASN A 79 -28.01 -1.76 -22.48
N ALA A 80 -28.69 -2.67 -21.77
CA ALA A 80 -28.06 -3.75 -21.02
C ALA A 80 -27.42 -4.83 -21.92
N ALA A 81 -27.44 -4.64 -23.25
CA ALA A 81 -26.61 -5.38 -24.18
C ALA A 81 -25.15 -4.88 -24.14
N ALA A 82 -24.53 -4.94 -22.96
CA ALA A 82 -23.10 -5.15 -22.87
C ALA A 82 -22.81 -6.55 -23.46
N ASP A 83 -22.29 -6.54 -24.68
CA ASP A 83 -21.82 -7.67 -25.48
C ASP A 83 -21.68 -9.00 -24.71
N LYS A 84 -22.64 -9.91 -24.93
CA LYS A 84 -22.61 -11.38 -24.77
C LYS A 84 -22.12 -12.02 -23.45
N LYS A 85 -21.61 -11.29 -22.44
CA LYS A 85 -21.10 -11.86 -21.17
C LYS A 85 -21.28 -10.99 -19.91
N GLY A 86 -21.96 -9.84 -19.97
CA GLY A 86 -22.17 -9.00 -18.78
C GLY A 86 -20.89 -8.34 -18.25
N LEU A 87 -19.94 -8.07 -19.16
CA LEU A 87 -18.67 -7.39 -18.87
C LEU A 87 -18.71 -5.94 -19.33
N PRO A 88 -17.98 -5.04 -18.66
CA PRO A 88 -17.90 -3.66 -19.09
C PRO A 88 -17.15 -3.53 -20.41
N GLN A 89 -17.48 -2.48 -21.18
CA GLN A 89 -16.85 -2.19 -22.47
C GLN A 89 -15.33 -1.95 -22.37
N TRP A 90 -14.82 -1.62 -21.18
CA TRP A 90 -13.39 -1.43 -20.93
C TRP A 90 -12.64 -2.72 -20.54
N TRP A 91 -13.29 -3.90 -20.54
CA TRP A 91 -12.67 -5.17 -20.15
C TRP A 91 -11.34 -5.46 -20.89
N ASP A 92 -11.25 -5.09 -22.17
CA ASP A 92 -10.07 -5.33 -23.01
C ASP A 92 -8.98 -4.25 -22.90
N VAL A 93 -9.04 -3.39 -21.89
CA VAL A 93 -7.99 -2.41 -21.54
C VAL A 93 -6.62 -3.10 -21.36
N PRO A 94 -5.48 -2.46 -21.72
CA PRO A 94 -4.16 -3.07 -21.63
C PRO A 94 -3.58 -3.13 -20.20
N ILE A 95 -4.41 -3.39 -19.20
CA ILE A 95 -4.00 -3.65 -17.83
C ILE A 95 -4.53 -5.02 -17.37
N PRO A 96 -3.79 -5.77 -16.54
CA PRO A 96 -4.25 -7.07 -16.08
C PRO A 96 -5.46 -6.96 -15.16
N LEU A 97 -6.55 -7.60 -15.57
CA LEU A 97 -7.80 -7.64 -14.83
C LEU A 97 -8.23 -9.08 -14.57
N PHE A 98 -8.89 -9.29 -13.43
CA PHE A 98 -9.56 -10.51 -13.03
C PHE A 98 -11.05 -10.26 -12.81
N SER A 99 -11.91 -11.19 -13.24
CA SER A 99 -13.35 -11.15 -13.01
C SER A 99 -13.81 -12.41 -12.28
N THR A 100 -14.45 -12.24 -11.13
CA THR A 100 -15.11 -13.35 -10.42
C THR A 100 -16.37 -13.83 -11.16
N ARG A 101 -16.97 -12.99 -12.01
CA ARG A 101 -18.13 -13.37 -12.83
C ARG A 101 -17.76 -14.36 -13.93
N LEU A 102 -16.58 -14.20 -14.53
CA LEU A 102 -16.07 -15.11 -15.56
C LEU A 102 -15.22 -16.26 -15.01
N GLY A 103 -14.70 -16.10 -13.79
CA GLY A 103 -13.65 -16.98 -13.25
C GLY A 103 -12.37 -16.90 -14.08
N GLY A 104 -11.92 -15.69 -14.44
CA GLY A 104 -10.76 -15.55 -15.32
C GLY A 104 -10.29 -14.14 -15.60
N PHE A 105 -9.23 -14.06 -16.41
CA PHE A 105 -8.54 -12.81 -16.75
C PHE A 105 -9.04 -12.18 -18.05
N ASN A 106 -8.81 -10.87 -18.17
CA ASN A 106 -8.90 -10.20 -19.46
C ASN A 106 -7.70 -10.57 -20.37
N PRO A 107 -7.69 -10.17 -21.66
CA PRO A 107 -6.59 -10.51 -22.57
C PRO A 107 -5.20 -10.06 -22.08
N ALA A 108 -5.11 -8.92 -21.38
CA ALA A 108 -3.86 -8.46 -20.79
C ALA A 108 -3.38 -9.38 -19.66
N GLY A 109 -4.27 -9.74 -18.73
CA GLY A 109 -3.96 -10.68 -17.65
C GLY A 109 -3.64 -12.09 -18.17
N VAL A 110 -4.28 -12.56 -19.24
CA VAL A 110 -3.88 -13.83 -19.88
C VAL A 110 -2.45 -13.75 -20.45
N ARG A 111 -2.07 -12.63 -21.07
CA ARG A 111 -0.69 -12.45 -21.59
C ARG A 111 0.34 -12.40 -20.48
N GLU A 112 0.01 -11.76 -19.36
CA GLU A 112 0.95 -11.55 -18.25
C GLU A 112 1.03 -12.77 -17.31
N TYR A 113 -0.10 -13.41 -17.04
CA TYR A 113 -0.26 -14.41 -16.00
C TYR A 113 -0.65 -15.79 -16.52
N GLY A 114 -0.86 -15.97 -17.83
CA GLY A 114 -1.54 -17.12 -18.41
C GLY A 114 -1.06 -18.51 -17.96
N SER A 115 0.22 -18.67 -17.62
CA SER A 115 0.80 -19.94 -17.14
C SER A 115 0.76 -20.13 -15.63
N LEU A 116 0.30 -19.15 -14.84
CA LEU A 116 0.29 -19.20 -13.39
C LEU A 116 -0.76 -20.20 -12.88
N GLU A 117 -0.32 -21.45 -12.72
CA GLU A 117 -1.15 -22.54 -12.21
C GLU A 117 -1.84 -22.14 -10.89
N GLY A 118 -3.16 -22.28 -10.86
CA GLY A 118 -3.96 -22.04 -9.66
C GLY A 118 -4.16 -20.58 -9.27
N LEU A 119 -3.62 -19.60 -10.00
CA LEU A 119 -3.79 -18.18 -9.65
C LEU A 119 -5.27 -17.75 -9.65
N VAL A 120 -6.04 -18.14 -10.66
CA VAL A 120 -7.49 -17.86 -10.72
C VAL A 120 -8.19 -18.38 -9.46
N LYS A 121 -7.91 -19.62 -9.06
CA LYS A 121 -8.52 -20.23 -7.87
C LYS A 121 -8.08 -19.52 -6.58
N ALA A 122 -6.80 -19.14 -6.49
CA ALA A 122 -6.28 -18.41 -5.34
C ALA A 122 -6.96 -17.03 -5.22
N LEU A 123 -7.15 -16.34 -6.35
CA LEU A 123 -7.87 -15.06 -6.42
C LEU A 123 -9.33 -15.20 -6.03
N GLU A 124 -10.03 -16.24 -6.48
CA GLU A 124 -11.42 -16.50 -6.07
C GLU A 124 -11.54 -16.67 -4.55
N VAL A 125 -10.61 -17.40 -3.93
CA VAL A 125 -10.57 -17.59 -2.47
C VAL A 125 -10.26 -16.27 -1.76
N ALA A 126 -9.21 -15.56 -2.17
CA ALA A 126 -8.79 -14.29 -1.57
C ALA A 126 -9.91 -13.24 -1.64
N VAL A 127 -10.51 -13.06 -2.82
CA VAL A 127 -11.63 -12.13 -3.01
C VAL A 127 -12.84 -12.52 -2.15
N SER A 128 -13.15 -13.81 -2.04
CA SER A 128 -14.27 -14.26 -1.19
C SER A 128 -14.01 -14.07 0.31
N ALA A 129 -12.74 -14.10 0.72
CA ALA A 129 -12.31 -13.81 2.08
C ALA A 129 -12.20 -12.31 2.39
N GLY A 130 -12.20 -11.46 1.36
CA GLY A 130 -11.96 -10.02 1.50
C GLY A 130 -10.48 -9.66 1.66
N ASP A 131 -9.58 -10.50 1.16
CA ASP A 131 -8.15 -10.25 1.19
C ASP A 131 -7.73 -9.32 0.04
N ASP A 132 -6.85 -8.36 0.36
CA ASP A 132 -6.28 -7.43 -0.63
C ASP A 132 -4.99 -7.97 -1.28
N VAL A 133 -4.49 -9.11 -0.80
CA VAL A 133 -3.23 -9.72 -1.25
C VAL A 133 -3.40 -11.22 -1.38
N VAL A 134 -2.87 -11.78 -2.46
CA VAL A 134 -2.79 -13.23 -2.65
C VAL A 134 -1.36 -13.64 -2.97
N SER A 135 -0.94 -14.79 -2.45
CA SER A 135 0.32 -15.42 -2.87
C SER A 135 0.08 -16.78 -3.51
N VAL A 136 0.89 -17.08 -4.52
CA VAL A 136 0.87 -18.35 -5.24
C VAL A 136 2.28 -18.85 -5.48
N TRP A 137 2.46 -20.16 -5.44
CA TRP A 137 3.74 -20.78 -5.78
C TRP A 137 3.77 -21.13 -7.26
N HIS A 138 4.76 -20.63 -8.00
CA HIS A 138 4.92 -20.90 -9.42
C HIS A 138 6.39 -21.05 -9.79
N GLU A 139 6.72 -22.08 -10.57
CA GLU A 139 8.10 -22.34 -11.04
C GLU A 139 9.17 -22.30 -9.93
N GLY A 140 8.79 -22.72 -8.71
CA GLY A 140 9.70 -22.76 -7.56
C GLY A 140 9.91 -21.42 -6.84
N CYS A 141 9.20 -20.37 -7.21
CA CYS A 141 9.20 -19.08 -6.52
C CYS A 141 7.79 -18.70 -6.02
N GLU A 142 7.74 -17.91 -4.95
CA GLU A 142 6.50 -17.26 -4.53
C GLU A 142 6.25 -16.05 -5.41
N ARG A 143 5.04 -15.93 -5.92
CA ARG A 143 4.53 -14.69 -6.48
C ARG A 143 3.45 -14.11 -5.59
N VAL A 144 3.47 -12.80 -5.43
CA VAL A 144 2.54 -12.08 -4.56
C VAL A 144 1.86 -11.00 -5.39
N PHE A 145 0.53 -10.98 -5.35
CA PHE A 145 -0.29 -10.04 -6.11
C PHE A 145 -1.14 -9.22 -5.16
N MET A 146 -1.21 -7.91 -5.43
CA MET A 146 -2.18 -7.01 -4.81
C MET A 146 -3.45 -6.98 -5.64
N ILE A 147 -4.60 -7.02 -4.97
CA ILE A 147 -5.94 -7.11 -5.55
C ILE A 147 -6.64 -5.77 -5.32
N HIS A 148 -6.94 -5.04 -6.39
CA HIS A 148 -7.61 -3.75 -6.31
C HIS A 148 -9.03 -3.83 -6.86
N PRO A 149 -10.08 -3.67 -6.04
CA PRO A 149 -11.46 -3.71 -6.52
C PRO A 149 -11.78 -2.50 -7.41
N LEU A 150 -12.31 -2.76 -8.60
CA LEU A 150 -12.79 -1.71 -9.53
C LEU A 150 -14.32 -1.54 -9.52
N GLY A 151 -15.02 -2.51 -8.93
CA GLY A 151 -16.47 -2.63 -8.91
C GLY A 151 -16.95 -3.85 -9.69
N ASP A 152 -18.22 -4.24 -9.48
CA ASP A 152 -18.88 -5.28 -10.28
C ASP A 152 -18.17 -6.65 -10.35
N GLY A 153 -17.45 -7.03 -9.28
CA GLY A 153 -16.67 -8.28 -9.27
C GLY A 153 -15.48 -8.28 -10.23
N ILE A 154 -14.97 -7.10 -10.57
CA ILE A 154 -13.77 -6.89 -11.38
C ILE A 154 -12.66 -6.29 -10.52
N TYR A 155 -11.47 -6.85 -10.68
CA TYR A 155 -10.29 -6.54 -9.89
C TYR A 155 -9.12 -6.26 -10.82
N ARG A 156 -8.34 -5.22 -10.51
CA ARG A 156 -7.01 -5.02 -11.09
C ARG A 156 -6.00 -5.81 -10.27
N LEU A 157 -5.08 -6.46 -10.96
CA LEU A 157 -3.97 -7.17 -10.32
C LEU A 157 -2.67 -6.41 -10.53
N GLU A 158 -1.83 -6.46 -9.51
CA GLU A 158 -0.51 -5.86 -9.51
C GLU A 158 0.48 -6.85 -8.90
N ASP A 159 1.49 -7.27 -9.67
CA ASP A 159 2.55 -8.14 -9.17
C ASP A 159 3.48 -7.33 -8.26
N ILE A 160 3.48 -7.66 -6.97
CA ILE A 160 4.28 -7.04 -5.91
C ILE A 160 5.30 -8.03 -5.33
N SER A 161 5.71 -9.03 -6.12
CA SER A 161 6.59 -10.11 -5.64
C SER A 161 7.95 -9.58 -5.17
N LEU A 162 8.49 -8.55 -5.83
CA LEU A 162 9.77 -7.95 -5.48
C LEU A 162 9.68 -7.17 -4.16
N GLU A 163 8.67 -6.33 -4.04
CA GLU A 163 8.39 -5.52 -2.85
C GLU A 163 8.15 -6.43 -1.64
N SER A 164 7.37 -7.50 -1.82
CA SER A 164 7.12 -8.51 -0.79
C SER A 164 8.41 -9.24 -0.37
N ALA A 165 9.25 -9.63 -1.33
CA ALA A 165 10.54 -10.27 -1.03
C ALA A 165 11.47 -9.33 -0.25
N SER A 166 11.59 -8.06 -0.65
CA SER A 166 12.38 -7.05 0.05
C SER A 166 11.86 -6.79 1.46
N ALA A 167 10.55 -6.66 1.63
CA ALA A 167 9.93 -6.47 2.95
C ALA A 167 10.23 -7.65 3.89
N ARG A 168 10.20 -8.89 3.39
CA ARG A 168 10.57 -10.08 4.17
C ARG A 168 12.05 -10.10 4.55
N GLU A 169 12.93 -9.67 3.65
CA GLU A 169 14.36 -9.57 3.96
C GLU A 169 14.62 -8.56 5.08
N ILE A 170 13.97 -7.39 5.02
CA ILE A 170 13.99 -6.38 6.10
C ILE A 170 13.54 -7.01 7.41
N CYS A 171 12.39 -7.69 7.41
CA CYS A 171 11.85 -8.34 8.60
C CYS A 171 12.81 -9.39 9.17
N LYS A 172 13.48 -10.16 8.30
CA LYS A 172 14.48 -11.16 8.70
C LYS A 172 15.67 -10.51 9.40
N TRP A 173 16.24 -9.46 8.82
CA TRP A 173 17.37 -8.74 9.44
C TRP A 173 16.97 -8.08 10.77
N ALA A 174 15.78 -7.48 10.82
CA ALA A 174 15.23 -6.94 12.06
C ALA A 174 15.07 -8.01 13.14
N ALA A 175 14.56 -9.20 12.78
CA ALA A 175 14.40 -10.32 13.72
C ALA A 175 15.75 -10.85 14.23
N VAL A 176 16.76 -10.95 13.36
CA VAL A 176 18.13 -11.33 13.74
C VAL A 176 18.72 -10.32 14.73
N GLY A 177 18.63 -9.02 14.40
CA GLY A 177 19.09 -7.95 15.29
C GLY A 177 18.38 -7.99 16.64
N ARG A 178 17.06 -8.17 16.64
CA ARG A 178 16.28 -8.27 17.88
C ARG A 178 16.71 -9.46 18.73
N SER A 179 16.89 -10.62 18.12
CA SER A 179 17.33 -11.84 18.81
C SER A 179 18.73 -11.67 19.42
N MET A 180 19.62 -10.95 18.75
CA MET A 180 20.96 -10.63 19.27
C MET A 180 20.90 -9.69 20.47
N VAL A 181 20.06 -8.65 20.40
CA VAL A 181 19.83 -7.72 21.52
C VAL A 181 19.23 -8.44 22.73
N ASP A 182 18.22 -9.27 22.51
CA ASP A 182 17.58 -10.03 23.58
C ASP A 182 18.58 -11.01 24.23
N ARG A 183 19.42 -11.69 23.43
CA ARG A 183 20.51 -12.51 23.96
C ARG A 183 21.50 -11.72 24.83
N PHE A 184 21.88 -10.50 24.45
CA PHE A 184 22.77 -9.70 25.29
C PHE A 184 22.10 -9.31 26.62
N ARG A 185 20.81 -8.96 26.58
CA ARG A 185 20.02 -8.66 27.78
C ARG A 185 19.88 -9.87 28.70
N ASP A 186 19.65 -11.05 28.14
CA ASP A 186 19.60 -12.31 28.89
C ASP A 186 20.94 -12.63 29.59
N ASN A 187 22.05 -12.11 29.06
CA ASN A 187 23.38 -12.19 29.69
C ASN A 187 23.67 -11.01 30.65
N GLY A 188 22.65 -10.22 31.01
CA GLY A 188 22.76 -9.13 31.98
C GLY A 188 23.30 -7.81 31.44
N LEU A 189 23.44 -7.65 30.12
CA LEU A 189 23.90 -6.41 29.52
C LEU A 189 22.73 -5.45 29.23
N ASP A 190 22.89 -4.19 29.63
CA ASP A 190 21.92 -3.12 29.33
C ASP A 190 22.17 -2.55 27.92
N VAL A 191 21.80 -3.34 26.91
CA VAL A 191 21.92 -2.94 25.49
C VAL A 191 20.82 -1.96 25.10
N ARG A 192 21.24 -0.84 24.49
CA ARG A 192 20.36 0.28 24.09
C ARG A 192 20.52 0.58 22.60
N VAL A 193 19.42 0.99 21.99
CA VAL A 193 19.38 1.47 20.59
C VAL A 193 19.22 2.98 20.64
N PHE A 194 19.96 3.67 19.78
CA PHE A 194 19.95 5.12 19.66
C PHE A 194 19.64 5.52 18.23
N ASP A 195 18.86 6.59 18.07
CA ASP A 195 18.63 7.22 16.77
C ASP A 195 19.93 7.87 16.25
N PRO A 196 20.08 8.09 14.93
CA PRO A 196 21.31 8.66 14.34
C PRO A 196 21.72 10.03 14.89
N GLN A 197 20.76 10.78 15.45
CA GLN A 197 20.96 12.13 15.97
C GLN A 197 21.26 12.16 17.48
N GLU A 198 21.10 11.03 18.17
CA GLU A 198 21.29 10.95 19.61
C GLU A 198 22.77 10.84 19.99
N VAL A 199 23.11 11.41 21.15
CA VAL A 199 24.47 11.29 21.70
C VAL A 199 24.60 9.95 22.41
N VAL A 200 25.42 9.06 21.86
CA VAL A 200 25.71 7.76 22.45
C VAL A 200 26.67 7.93 23.63
N PRO A 201 26.38 7.35 24.82
CA PRO A 201 27.23 7.48 25.99
C PRO A 201 28.61 6.80 25.79
N PRO A 202 29.67 7.30 26.44
CA PRO A 202 30.96 6.63 26.44
C PRO A 202 30.94 5.39 27.35
N GLY A 203 31.90 4.48 27.18
CA GLY A 203 32.08 3.31 28.06
C GLY A 203 31.44 2.02 27.56
N GLY A 204 31.18 1.93 26.25
CA GLY A 204 30.69 0.71 25.60
C GLY A 204 31.18 0.60 24.16
N GLU A 205 30.92 -0.55 23.56
CA GLU A 205 31.03 -0.74 22.12
C GLU A 205 29.83 -0.09 21.43
N VAL A 206 30.09 0.68 20.37
CA VAL A 206 29.06 1.33 19.56
C VAL A 206 29.11 0.72 18.17
N VAL A 207 28.04 0.03 17.79
CA VAL A 207 27.91 -0.58 16.47
C VAL A 207 26.96 0.27 15.63
N PRO A 208 27.42 0.86 14.49
CA PRO A 208 26.53 1.58 13.58
C PRO A 208 25.60 0.60 12.86
N CYS A 209 24.30 0.86 12.91
CA CYS A 209 23.28 0.10 12.21
C CYS A 209 23.01 0.75 10.85
N MET A 210 23.42 0.06 9.78
CA MET A 210 23.33 0.57 8.41
C MET A 210 22.24 -0.19 7.62
N TRP A 211 21.46 0.52 6.82
CA TRP A 211 20.54 -0.05 5.82
C TRP A 211 20.79 0.63 4.48
N GLU A 212 21.07 -0.15 3.42
CA GLU A 212 21.39 0.40 2.09
C GLU A 212 22.45 1.53 2.07
N LYS A 213 23.43 1.44 2.99
CA LYS A 213 24.50 2.43 3.23
C LYS A 213 24.04 3.72 3.92
N GLU A 214 22.78 3.81 4.34
CA GLU A 214 22.28 4.86 5.21
C GLU A 214 22.38 4.44 6.67
N LEU A 215 22.74 5.39 7.53
CA LEU A 215 22.80 5.17 8.97
C LEU A 215 21.39 5.27 9.54
N VAL A 216 20.89 4.16 10.09
CA VAL A 216 19.55 4.06 10.70
C VAL A 216 19.60 4.25 12.21
N GLY A 217 20.76 4.02 12.83
CA GLY A 217 20.97 4.27 14.25
C GLY A 217 22.22 3.61 14.78
N TYR A 218 22.33 3.51 16.10
CA TYR A 218 23.44 2.88 16.79
C TYR A 218 22.95 1.85 17.79
N LEU A 219 23.67 0.73 17.88
CA LEU A 219 23.56 -0.22 18.97
C LEU A 219 24.69 0.03 19.96
N PHE A 220 24.33 0.35 21.21
CA PHE A 220 25.29 0.50 22.31
C PHE A 220 25.30 -0.76 23.16
N ILE A 221 26.49 -1.34 23.32
CA ILE A 221 26.74 -2.51 24.16
C ILE A 221 27.71 -2.08 25.27
N PRO A 222 27.28 -2.01 26.54
CA PRO A 222 28.16 -1.58 27.63
C PRO A 222 29.33 -2.56 27.78
N LEU A 223 30.55 -2.02 27.98
CA LEU A 223 31.68 -2.85 28.35
C LEU A 223 31.48 -3.31 29.80
N PRO A 224 31.82 -4.57 30.16
CA PRO A 224 31.85 -4.98 31.54
C PRO A 224 32.76 -4.03 32.32
N GLN A 225 32.25 -3.44 33.41
CA GLN A 225 33.12 -2.70 34.32
C GLN A 225 34.11 -3.71 34.89
N GLU A 226 35.41 -3.50 34.66
CA GLU A 226 36.44 -4.23 35.39
C GLU A 226 36.31 -3.82 36.86
N ASP A 227 35.59 -4.62 37.65
CA ASP A 227 35.60 -4.50 39.11
C ASP A 227 37.04 -4.69 39.60
N GLY A 228 37.70 -3.56 39.87
CA GLY A 228 38.83 -3.44 40.77
C GLY A 228 39.99 -4.40 40.54
N MET A 229 40.71 -4.30 39.42
CA MET A 229 42.13 -4.67 39.46
C MET A 229 42.88 -3.53 40.16
N GLU A 230 42.84 -3.53 41.49
CA GLU A 230 43.68 -2.71 42.35
C GLU A 230 45.13 -3.11 42.05
N ARG A 231 45.74 -2.46 41.05
CA ARG A 231 47.17 -2.59 40.76
C ARG A 231 47.89 -2.00 41.97
N SER A 232 48.20 -2.86 42.93
CA SER A 232 49.16 -2.61 43.98
C SER A 232 50.46 -2.10 43.35
N ARG A 233 50.62 -0.78 43.34
CA ARG A 233 51.85 -0.11 42.91
C ARG A 233 52.96 -0.58 43.84
N PRO A 234 54.10 -1.11 43.35
CA PRO A 234 55.24 -1.30 44.21
C PRO A 234 55.73 0.07 44.66
N SER A 235 55.79 0.26 45.98
CA SER A 235 56.32 1.47 46.60
C SER A 235 57.77 1.67 46.16
N ARG A 236 58.01 2.63 45.25
CA ARG A 236 59.34 3.17 45.01
C ARG A 236 59.77 3.95 46.25
N GLY A 237 60.55 3.30 47.10
CA GLY A 237 61.12 3.94 48.28
C GLY A 237 62.22 3.10 48.90
N SER A 238 63.44 3.16 48.33
CA SER A 238 64.69 3.09 49.11
C SER A 238 65.91 3.42 48.24
N ARG A 239 66.18 4.74 48.19
CA ARG A 239 67.44 5.40 48.53
C ARG A 239 68.75 4.69 48.11
N ALA A 240 69.36 5.27 47.08
CA ALA A 240 70.73 5.05 46.67
C ALA A 240 71.74 5.26 47.82
N LYS A 241 72.64 4.28 48.01
CA LYS A 241 73.92 4.47 48.71
C LYS A 241 75.03 4.47 47.66
N ARG A 242 75.58 5.66 47.43
CA ARG A 242 76.78 5.94 46.64
C ARG A 242 77.96 5.13 47.22
N SER A 243 78.58 4.29 46.40
CA SER A 243 79.94 3.80 46.60
C SER A 243 80.77 4.12 45.35
N LYS A 244 81.89 4.81 45.57
CA LYS A 244 83.08 5.01 44.72
C LYS A 244 83.87 6.11 45.45
N GLY A 245 85.11 5.95 45.86
CA GLY A 245 86.11 4.93 45.56
C GLY A 245 87.43 5.67 45.77
N THR A 246 88.13 5.34 46.84
CA THR A 246 89.56 5.62 47.08
C THR A 246 90.35 5.12 45.87
N GLY A 247 91.18 5.96 45.23
CA GLY A 247 92.64 6.02 45.41
C GLY A 247 93.32 4.80 44.77
N GLU A 248 94.43 4.83 44.04
CA GLU A 248 95.41 5.82 43.62
C GLU A 248 96.40 5.03 42.73
N THR A 249 97.15 5.72 41.85
CA THR A 249 98.48 5.37 41.29
C THR A 249 98.71 4.00 40.64
#